data_AF-A0A382AXT1-F1
#
_entry.id   AF-A0A382AXT1-F1
#
_cell.length_a   1.000
_cell.length_b   1.000
_cell.length_c   1.000
_cell.angle_alpha   90.00
_cell.angle_beta   90.00
_cell.angle_gamma   90.00
#
_symmetry.space_group_name_H-M   'P 1'
#
loop_
_entity.id
_entity.type
_entity.pdbx_description
1 polymer ?
#
loop_
_entity_poly.entity_id
_entity_poly.type
_entity_poly.pdbx_seq_one_letter_code
_entity_poly.pdbx_strand_id
1 'polypeptide(L)' 'NEQNDWTQSNFCKGPLKLFPPEPFRWFGAIIIRNAVRRKEKAEQLETKPWWVDIQLTKLATSIGRVDKTKH' A
#
# COMPACT_ATOMS: atom_id res chain seq x y z
N ASN A 1 23.36 -20.48 -22.83
CA ASN A 1 22.56 -21.02 -21.71
C ASN A 1 23.20 -20.52 -20.41
N GLU A 2 23.09 -19.22 -20.13
CA GLU A 2 23.74 -18.59 -18.98
C GLU A 2 22.72 -18.42 -17.87
N GLN A 3 22.75 -19.30 -16.87
CA GLN A 3 22.07 -19.09 -15.60
C GLN A 3 23.02 -18.31 -14.69
N ASN A 4 22.93 -16.98 -14.74
CA ASN A 4 23.67 -16.09 -13.84
C ASN A 4 22.78 -15.71 -12.64
N ASP A 5 23.40 -15.29 -11.53
CA ASP A 5 22.72 -14.85 -10.30
C ASP A 5 21.69 -13.73 -10.55
N TRP A 6 21.94 -12.88 -11.55
CA TRP A 6 21.03 -11.83 -12.01
C TRP A 6 19.69 -12.37 -12.52
N THR A 7 19.70 -13.47 -13.28
CA THR A 7 18.51 -14.14 -13.82
C THR A 7 17.68 -14.83 -12.73
N GLN A 8 18.30 -15.18 -11.59
CA GLN A 8 17.62 -15.75 -10.43
C GLN A 8 17.14 -14.72 -9.42
N SER A 9 17.52 -13.44 -9.61
CA SER A 9 17.10 -12.35 -8.74
C SER A 9 15.57 -12.20 -8.73
N ASN A 10 15.02 -11.84 -7.57
CA ASN A 10 13.58 -11.57 -7.43
C ASN A 10 13.08 -10.42 -8.33
N PHE A 11 13.98 -9.64 -8.93
CA PHE A 11 13.66 -8.59 -9.88
C PHE A 11 13.20 -9.14 -11.25
N CYS A 12 13.70 -10.32 -11.64
CA CYS A 12 13.35 -11.00 -12.89
C CYS A 12 12.22 -12.02 -12.75
N LYS A 13 11.77 -12.31 -11.53
CA LYS A 13 10.60 -13.16 -11.28
C LYS A 13 9.36 -12.30 -11.48
N GLY A 14 8.56 -12.65 -12.50
CA GLY A 14 7.32 -11.95 -12.88
C GLY A 14 6.37 -11.70 -11.70
N PRO A 15 5.29 -10.93 -11.93
CA PRO A 15 4.55 -10.22 -10.90
C PRO A 15 4.25 -11.10 -9.69
N LEU A 16 4.79 -10.72 -8.53
CA LEU A 16 4.53 -11.40 -7.26
C LEU A 16 3.01 -11.50 -7.09
N LYS A 17 2.47 -12.73 -7.23
CA LYS A 17 1.05 -13.11 -7.15
C LYS A 17 0.47 -12.92 -5.74
N LEU A 18 0.61 -11.73 -5.16
CA LEU A 18 0.05 -11.39 -3.85
C LEU A 18 -0.83 -10.13 -3.87
N PHE A 19 -0.95 -9.47 -5.03
CA PHE A 19 -1.86 -8.35 -5.14
C PHE A 19 -3.28 -8.84 -5.43
N PRO A 20 -4.31 -8.33 -4.72
CA PRO A 20 -5.68 -8.71 -4.97
C PRO A 20 -6.04 -8.42 -6.43
N PRO A 21 -6.91 -9.26 -7.04
CA PRO A 21 -7.34 -9.06 -8.42
C PRO A 21 -7.95 -7.66 -8.60
N GLU A 22 -7.72 -7.07 -9.76
CA GLU A 22 -8.45 -5.86 -10.14
C GLU A 22 -9.94 -6.18 -10.19
N PRO A 23 -10.84 -5.32 -9.66
CA PRO A 23 -10.67 -3.89 -9.37
C PRO A 23 -10.38 -3.54 -7.89
N PHE A 24 -10.36 -4.53 -7.00
CA PHE A 24 -10.27 -4.32 -5.55
C PHE A 24 -8.97 -3.62 -5.14
N ARG A 25 -7.88 -3.92 -5.84
CA ARG A 25 -6.58 -3.23 -5.68
C ARG A 25 -6.68 -1.73 -5.93
N TRP A 26 -7.34 -1.35 -7.02
CA TRP A 26 -7.54 0.06 -7.39
C TRP A 26 -8.46 0.77 -6.41
N PHE A 27 -9.58 0.14 -6.04
CA PHE A 27 -10.49 0.68 -5.02
C PHE A 27 -9.79 0.86 -3.68
N GLY A 28 -9.05 -0.15 -3.20
CA GLY A 28 -8.30 -0.06 -1.96
C GLY A 28 -7.30 1.10 -1.95
N ALA A 29 -6.53 1.27 -3.04
CA ALA A 29 -5.59 2.37 -3.18
C ALA A 29 -6.28 3.74 -3.17
N ILE A 30 -7.41 3.88 -3.86
CA ILE A 30 -8.18 5.13 -3.89
C ILE A 30 -8.81 5.45 -2.54
N ILE A 31 -9.39 4.45 -1.87
CA ILE A 31 -10.02 4.61 -0.55
C ILE A 31 -8.99 5.10 0.46
N ILE A 32 -7.82 4.46 0.51
CA ILE A 32 -6.73 4.85 1.41
C ILE A 32 -6.26 6.28 1.09
N ARG A 33 -6.02 6.59 -0.19
CA ARG A 33 -5.59 7.93 -0.62
C ARG A 33 -6.60 9.00 -0.20
N ASN A 34 -7.89 8.75 -0.38
CA ASN A 34 -8.94 9.70 -0.02
C ASN A 34 -9.10 9.84 1.51
N ALA A 35 -8.90 8.76 2.27
CA ALA A 35 -8.92 8.80 3.73
C ALA A 35 -7.77 9.66 4.30
N VAL A 36 -6.55 9.51 3.77
CA VAL A 36 -5.40 10.33 4.17
C VAL A 36 -5.66 11.81 3.87
N ARG A 37 -6.14 12.14 2.67
CA ARG A 37 -6.46 13.54 2.31
C ARG A 37 -7.54 14.15 3.20
N ARG A 38 -8.56 13.38 3.60
CA ARG A 38 -9.61 13.85 4.51
C ARG A 38 -9.07 14.06 5.93
N LYS A 39 -8.20 13.15 6.40
CA LYS A 39 -7.50 13.30 7.68
C LYS A 39 -6.64 14.57 7.70
N GLU A 40 -5.81 14.78 6.67
CA GLU A 40 -4.95 15.97 6.55
C GLU A 40 -5.77 17.26 6.49
N LYS A 41 -6.87 17.27 5.73
CA LYS A 41 -7.79 18.42 5.68
C LYS A 41 -8.45 18.70 7.02
N ALA A 42 -8.82 17.66 7.78
CA ALA A 42 -9.38 17.82 9.12
C ALA A 42 -8.36 18.40 10.10
N GLU A 43 -7.11 17.93 10.05
CA GLU A 43 -5.98 18.45 10.84
C GLU A 43 -5.68 19.92 10.49
N GLN A 44 -5.74 20.31 9.21
CA GLN A 44 -5.60 21.70 8.77
C GLN A 44 -6.71 22.63 9.30
N LEU A 45 -7.92 22.11 9.45
CA LEU A 45 -9.08 22.85 9.95
C LEU A 45 -9.17 22.83 11.49
N GLU A 46 -8.18 22.26 12.19
CA GLU A 46 -8.20 21.99 13.65
C GLU A 46 -9.45 21.19 14.10
N THR A 47 -10.03 20.45 13.17
CA THR A 47 -11.21 19.61 13.41
C THR A 47 -10.81 18.16 13.65
N LYS A 48 -11.59 17.46 14.47
CA LYS A 48 -11.26 16.07 14.81
C LYS A 48 -11.51 15.16 13.60
N PRO A 49 -10.49 14.44 13.09
CA PRO A 49 -10.65 13.54 11.95
C PRO A 49 -11.57 12.36 12.31
N TRP A 50 -12.26 11.82 11.32
CA TRP A 50 -13.17 10.70 11.54
C TRP A 50 -12.40 9.44 11.94
N TRP A 51 -12.97 8.66 12.85
CA TRP A 51 -12.32 7.45 13.37
C TRP A 51 -11.91 6.48 12.24
N VAL A 52 -12.75 6.33 11.21
CA VAL A 52 -12.49 5.47 10.05
C VAL A 52 -11.25 5.93 9.27
N ASP A 53 -11.06 7.23 9.09
CA ASP A 53 -9.91 7.78 8.37
C ASP A 53 -8.61 7.57 9.12
N ILE A 54 -8.66 7.61 10.46
CA ILE A 54 -7.52 7.28 11.33
C ILE A 54 -7.14 5.80 11.16
N GLN A 55 -8.12 4.89 11.16
CA GLN A 55 -7.86 3.45 10.99
C GLN A 55 -7.30 3.13 9.59
N LEU A 56 -7.86 3.75 8.54
CA LEU A 56 -7.38 3.59 7.17
C LEU A 56 -5.95 4.11 6.98
N THR A 57 -5.61 5.23 7.62
CA THR A 57 -4.24 5.79 7.59
C THR A 57 -3.24 4.86 8.30
N LYS A 58 -3.65 4.26 9.44
CA LYS A 58 -2.85 3.26 10.15
C LYS A 58 -2.61 2.01 9.30
N LEU A 59 -3.66 1.53 8.63
CA LEU A 59 -3.58 0.40 7.71
C LEU A 59 -2.61 0.69 6.55
N ALA A 60 -2.67 1.88 5.95
CA ALA A 60 -1.76 2.30 4.89
C ALA A 60 -0.29 2.25 5.32
N THR A 61 -0.01 2.72 6.54
CA THR A 61 1.35 2.72 7.11
C THR A 61 1.84 1.30 7.39
N SER A 62 0.93 0.37 7.75
CA SER A 62 1.25 -1.04 7.94
C SER A 62 1.56 -1.73 6.60
N ILE A 63 0.76 -1.50 5.57
CA ILE A 63 0.96 -2.10 4.24
C ILE A 63 2.31 -1.68 3.63
N GLY A 64 2.72 -0.40 3.79
CA GLY A 64 4.05 0.06 3.38
C GLY A 64 5.23 -0.59 4.11
N ARG A 65 4.98 -1.24 5.26
CA ARG A 65 5.99 -2.05 5.99
C ARG A 65 5.96 -3.52 5.62
N VAL A 66 4.83 -4.05 5.14
CA VAL A 66 4.68 -5.46 4.73
C VAL A 66 5.60 -5.80 3.55
N ASP A 67 5.90 -4.82 2.68
CA ASP A 67 6.83 -5.00 1.56
C ASP A 67 8.31 -5.12 2.00
N LYS A 68 8.65 -4.81 3.26
CA LYS A 68 10.03 -4.85 3.76
C LYS A 68 10.41 -6.17 4.44
N THR A 69 9.47 -7.12 4.56
CA THR A 69 9.73 -8.41 5.20
C THR A 69 9.43 -9.56 4.25
N LYS A 70 10.20 -9.68 3.17
CA LYS A 70 10.56 -10.98 2.60
C LYS A 70 12.03 -10.95 2.17
N HIS A 71 12.70 -12.00 2.62
CA HIS A 71 14.11 -12.34 2.65
C HIS A 71 14.86 -12.21 1.31
#